data_AF-A0A955KRU3-F1
#
_entry.id   AF-A0A955KRU3-F1
#
_cell.length_a   1.000
_cell.length_b   1.000
_cell.length_c   1.000
_cell.angle_alpha   90.00
_cell.angle_beta   90.00
_cell.angle_gamma   90.00
#
_symmetry.space_group_name_H-M   'P 1'
#
loop_
_entity.id
_entity.type
_entity.pdbx_description
1 polymer ?
#
loop_
_entity_poly.entity_id
_entity_poly.type
_entity_poly.pdbx_seq_one_letter_code
_entity_poly.pdbx_strand_id
1 'polypeptide(L)'
;MRLLGLDVGTRKTGVAFGSTDDGIVFSLPTISHVSEDQLSTALLSLISEKSIDEVVLGLPLLPSGEEGAQASVVRSLFDRLRIEGISCHLLDERYTTPTRTDIDPDAASACEIVNIWLDLNKYN
;
A
#
# COMPACT_ATOMS: atom_id res chain seq x y z
N MET A 1 2.77 -14.40 7.76
CA MET A 1 2.33 -13.01 8.04
C MET A 1 1.50 -12.49 6.87
N ARG A 2 0.44 -11.75 7.17
CA ARG A 2 -0.51 -11.17 6.22
C ARG A 2 -0.20 -9.69 6.03
N LEU A 3 -0.02 -9.30 4.77
CA LEU A 3 0.39 -7.97 4.37
C LEU A 3 -0.73 -7.30 3.58
N LEU A 4 -0.86 -5.99 3.74
CA LEU A 4 -1.69 -5.15 2.90
C LEU A 4 -0.84 -4.10 2.20
N GLY A 5 -0.75 -4.14 0.89
CA GLY A 5 -0.08 -3.13 0.07
C GLY A 5 -1.06 -2.06 -0.40
N LEU A 6 -0.64 -0.80 -0.33
CA LEU A 6 -1.46 0.36 -0.69
C LEU A 6 -0.73 1.25 -1.70
N ASP A 7 -1.36 1.47 -2.86
CA ASP A 7 -1.01 2.55 -3.79
C ASP A 7 -1.99 3.70 -3.58
N VAL A 8 -1.55 4.76 -2.89
CA VAL A 8 -2.41 5.84 -2.41
C VAL A 8 -2.52 6.94 -3.46
N GLY A 9 -3.63 6.90 -4.22
CA GLY A 9 -4.03 7.98 -5.10
C GLY A 9 -4.89 9.04 -4.40
N THR A 10 -5.25 10.08 -5.15
CA THR A 10 -6.03 11.21 -4.62
C THR A 10 -7.53 10.93 -4.49
N ARG A 11 -8.05 9.97 -5.25
CA ARG A 11 -9.48 9.60 -5.29
C ARG A 11 -9.73 8.09 -5.15
N LYS A 12 -8.73 7.31 -5.51
CA LYS A 12 -8.74 5.87 -5.46
C LYS A 12 -7.44 5.42 -4.83
N THR A 13 -7.52 4.39 -4.01
CA THR A 13 -6.37 3.71 -3.46
C THR A 13 -6.39 2.28 -3.96
N GLY A 14 -5.33 1.89 -4.65
CA GLY A 14 -5.05 0.51 -5.01
C GLY A 14 -4.76 -0.30 -3.76
N VAL A 15 -5.29 -1.52 -3.69
CA VAL A 15 -5.13 -2.39 -2.53
C VAL A 15 -4.72 -3.77 -2.99
N ALA A 16 -3.72 -4.35 -2.34
CA ALA A 16 -3.30 -5.72 -2.56
C ALA A 16 -3.10 -6.46 -1.26
N PHE A 17 -3.41 -7.75 -1.26
CA PHE A 17 -3.09 -8.66 -0.18
C PHE A 17 -1.83 -9.44 -0.52
N GLY A 18 -0.98 -9.65 0.47
CA GLY A 18 0.16 -10.54 0.41
C GLY A 18 0.23 -11.48 1.60
N SER A 19 0.88 -12.62 1.43
CA SER A 19 1.21 -13.51 2.54
C SER A 19 2.65 -14.01 2.41
N THR A 20 3.42 -13.89 3.50
CA THR A 20 4.80 -14.40 3.55
C THR A 20 4.85 -15.92 3.62
N ASP A 21 3.78 -16.56 4.09
CA ASP A 21 3.78 -17.99 4.43
C ASP A 21 3.70 -18.86 3.16
N ASP A 22 2.97 -18.39 2.16
CA ASP A 22 2.75 -19.05 0.87
C ASP A 22 3.30 -18.25 -0.33
N GLY A 23 3.73 -17.00 -0.10
CA GLY A 23 4.26 -16.11 -1.14
C GLY A 23 3.19 -15.61 -2.13
N ILE A 24 1.91 -15.74 -1.77
CA ILE A 24 0.80 -15.36 -2.65
C ILE A 24 0.55 -13.86 -2.55
N VAL A 25 0.37 -13.22 -3.71
CA VAL A 25 -0.03 -11.81 -3.83
C VAL A 25 -1.18 -11.67 -4.80
N PHE A 26 -2.22 -10.92 -4.43
CA PHE A 26 -3.34 -10.62 -5.31
C PHE A 26 -3.97 -9.25 -5.01
N SER A 27 -4.55 -8.65 -6.04
CA SER A 27 -5.28 -7.39 -5.96
C SER A 27 -6.59 -7.57 -5.20
N LEU A 28 -6.92 -6.62 -4.35
CA LEU A 28 -8.24 -6.42 -3.77
C LEU A 28 -9.00 -5.31 -4.52
N PRO A 29 -10.32 -5.18 -4.33
CA PRO A 29 -11.06 -4.06 -4.89
C PRO A 29 -10.46 -2.72 -4.44
N THR A 30 -10.28 -1.80 -5.39
CA THR A 30 -9.80 -0.44 -5.11
C THR A 30 -10.74 0.30 -4.17
N ILE A 31 -10.21 1.04 -3.20
CA ILE A 31 -11.00 1.88 -2.31
C ILE A 31 -11.18 3.24 -2.97
N SER A 32 -12.42 3.62 -3.25
CA SER A 32 -12.74 4.99 -3.68
C SER A 32 -12.98 5.86 -2.44
N HIS A 33 -12.39 7.05 -2.41
CA HIS A 33 -12.51 7.98 -1.29
C HIS A 33 -12.50 9.44 -1.75
N VAL A 34 -13.11 10.31 -0.96
CA VAL A 34 -13.09 11.77 -1.15
C VAL A 34 -12.27 12.51 -0.07
N SER A 35 -11.83 11.79 0.97
CA SER A 35 -11.00 12.32 2.05
C SER A 35 -10.09 11.24 2.65
N GLU A 36 -9.03 11.66 3.34
CA GLU A 36 -8.14 10.77 4.10
C GLU A 36 -8.86 10.06 5.24
N ASP A 37 -9.84 10.70 5.89
CA ASP A 37 -10.64 10.09 6.97
C ASP A 37 -11.47 8.91 6.46
N GLN A 38 -12.08 9.07 5.28
CA GLN A 38 -12.87 8.00 4.66
C GLN A 38 -11.97 6.82 4.29
N LEU A 39 -10.80 7.11 3.70
CA LEU A 39 -9.82 6.08 3.37
C LEU A 39 -9.34 5.34 4.62
N SER A 40 -8.93 6.07 5.67
CA SER A 40 -8.47 5.49 6.93
C SER A 40 -9.52 4.58 7.55
N THR A 41 -10.79 4.99 7.57
CA THR A 41 -11.89 4.18 8.12
C THR A 41 -12.09 2.87 7.33
N ALA A 42 -12.04 2.95 5.99
CA ALA A 42 -12.15 1.79 5.13
C ALA A 42 -10.97 0.82 5.32
N LEU A 43 -9.76 1.35 5.45
CA LEU A 43 -8.55 0.56 5.70
C LEU A 43 -8.60 -0.15 7.05
N LEU A 44 -8.95 0.55 8.14
CA LEU A 44 -9.07 -0.07 9.47
C LEU A 44 -10.09 -1.22 9.48
N SER A 45 -11.22 -1.03 8.79
CA SER A 45 -12.23 -2.09 8.64
C SER A 45 -11.66 -3.30 7.90
N LEU A 46 -10.96 -3.07 6.78
CA LEU A 46 -10.35 -4.13 5.98
C LEU A 46 -9.22 -4.88 6.72
N ILE A 47 -8.39 -4.13 7.45
CA ILE A 47 -7.29 -4.66 8.28
C ILE A 47 -7.86 -5.61 9.34
N SER A 48 -8.94 -5.21 10.01
CA SER A 48 -9.63 -6.04 11.00
C SER A 48 -10.26 -7.28 10.35
N GLU A 49 -11.03 -7.11 9.27
CA GLU A 49 -11.72 -8.20 8.57
C GLU A 49 -10.77 -9.29 8.07
N LYS A 50 -9.63 -8.89 7.49
CA LYS A 50 -8.64 -9.80 6.89
C LYS A 50 -7.56 -10.26 7.88
N SER A 51 -7.57 -9.72 9.10
CA SER A 51 -6.53 -9.93 10.12
C SER A 51 -5.13 -9.63 9.57
N ILE A 52 -4.96 -8.42 9.03
CA ILE A 52 -3.68 -7.96 8.47
C ILE A 52 -2.68 -7.71 9.61
N ASP A 53 -1.46 -8.21 9.46
CA ASP A 53 -0.38 -8.03 10.43
C ASP A 53 0.39 -6.72 10.17
N GLU A 54 0.68 -6.42 8.89
CA GLU A 54 1.42 -5.22 8.50
C GLU A 54 0.86 -4.57 7.23
N VAL A 55 1.03 -3.26 7.13
CA VAL A 55 0.64 -2.45 5.97
C VAL A 55 1.88 -1.84 5.32
N VAL A 56 1.96 -1.92 4.00
CA VAL A 56 3.05 -1.32 3.21
C VAL A 56 2.43 -0.28 2.29
N LEU A 57 2.85 0.98 2.45
CA LEU A 57 2.38 2.07 1.62
C LEU A 57 3.46 2.46 0.62
N GLY A 58 3.04 2.60 -0.63
CA GLY A 58 3.81 3.23 -1.68
C GLY A 58 4.10 4.69 -1.37
N LEU A 59 5.38 5.07 -1.39
CA LEU A 59 5.84 6.45 -1.21
C LEU A 59 6.30 7.01 -2.56
N PRO A 60 5.48 7.86 -3.21
CA PRO A 60 5.82 8.45 -4.49
C PRO A 60 6.86 9.57 -4.28
N LEU A 61 8.13 9.23 -4.45
CA LEU A 61 9.21 10.20 -4.47
C LEU A 61 9.42 10.74 -5.89
N LEU A 62 9.82 12.00 -5.99
CA LEU A 62 10.25 12.61 -7.25
C LEU A 62 11.51 11.89 -7.78
N PRO A 63 11.84 12.00 -9.08
CA PRO A 63 13.08 11.45 -9.62
C PRO A 63 14.34 11.95 -8.90
N SER A 64 14.29 13.16 -8.31
CA SER A 64 15.37 13.71 -7.46
C SER A 64 15.52 12.98 -6.12
N GLY A 65 14.55 12.15 -5.71
CA GLY A 65 14.44 11.54 -4.38
C GLY A 65 13.70 12.41 -3.37
N GLU A 66 13.24 13.60 -3.76
CA GLU A 66 12.49 14.50 -2.88
C GLU A 66 11.00 14.12 -2.81
N GLU A 67 10.36 14.45 -1.69
CA GLU A 67 8.93 14.22 -1.49
C GLU A 67 8.09 15.29 -2.22
N GLY A 68 7.15 14.86 -3.05
CA GLY A 68 6.14 15.74 -3.67
C GLY A 68 4.89 15.93 -2.80
N ALA A 69 3.90 16.67 -3.30
CA ALA A 69 2.63 16.90 -2.57
C ALA A 69 1.90 15.59 -2.22
N GLN A 70 1.98 14.57 -3.08
CA GLN A 70 1.36 13.27 -2.83
C GLN A 70 2.07 12.48 -1.71
N ALA A 71 3.38 12.62 -1.56
CA ALA A 71 4.12 11.98 -0.47
C ALA A 71 3.66 12.48 0.90
N SER A 72 3.29 13.76 1.02
CA SER A 72 2.69 14.30 2.25
C SER A 72 1.37 13.62 2.63
N VAL A 73 0.54 13.27 1.65
CA VAL A 73 -0.74 12.55 1.86
C VAL A 73 -0.46 11.13 2.36
N VAL A 74 0.50 10.43 1.73
CA VAL A 74 0.93 9.09 2.16
C VAL A 74 1.48 9.12 3.58
N ARG A 75 2.31 10.10 3.91
CA ARG A 75 2.87 10.29 5.27
C ARG A 75 1.79 10.55 6.31
N SER A 76 0.83 11.43 5.99
CA SER A 76 -0.33 11.70 6.86
C SER A 76 -1.12 10.42 7.15
N LEU A 77 -1.42 9.63 6.12
CA LEU A 77 -2.11 8.35 6.27
C LEU A 77 -1.27 7.33 7.08
N PHE A 78 0.02 7.23 6.80
CA PHE A 78 0.96 6.38 7.53
C PHE A 78 0.95 6.70 9.03
N ASP A 79 1.07 7.97 9.40
CA ASP A 79 1.09 8.40 10.79
C ASP A 79 -0.25 8.10 11.49
N ARG A 80 -1.38 8.31 10.80
CA ARG A 80 -2.72 7.97 11.31
C ARG A 80 -2.86 6.48 11.60
N LEU A 81 -2.47 5.62 10.66
CA LEU A 81 -2.54 4.17 10.85
C LEU A 81 -1.66 3.72 12.03
N ARG A 82 -0.49 4.34 12.20
CA ARG A 82 0.39 4.04 13.35
C ARG A 82 -0.18 4.50 14.69
N ILE A 83 -0.88 5.63 14.74
CA ILE A 83 -1.59 6.09 15.94
C ILE A 83 -2.66 5.09 16.36
N GLU A 84 -3.33 4.47 15.39
CA GLU A 84 -4.31 3.38 15.61
C GLU A 84 -3.64 2.04 15.97
N GLY A 85 -2.32 2.00 16.10
CA GLY A 85 -1.57 0.81 16.51
C GLY A 85 -1.25 -0.17 15.39
N ILE A 86 -1.44 0.22 14.12
CA ILE A 86 -1.13 -0.63 12.96
C ILE A 86 0.36 -0.59 12.64
N SER A 87 0.98 -1.76 12.44
CA SER A 87 2.36 -1.86 11.94
C SER A 87 2.40 -1.43 10.47
N CYS A 88 3.14 -0.36 10.17
CA CYS A 88 3.17 0.24 8.84
C CYS A 88 4.60 0.45 8.35
N HIS A 89 4.80 0.31 7.05
CA HIS A 89 6.06 0.50 6.33
C HIS A 89 5.85 1.41 5.11
N LEU A 90 6.91 2.09 4.69
CA LEU A 90 6.93 2.90 3.46
C LEU A 90 7.89 2.25 2.46
N LEU A 91 7.45 2.12 1.22
CA LEU A 91 8.25 1.63 0.11
C LEU A 91 8.51 2.75 -0.90
N ASP A 92 9.76 2.97 -1.26
CA ASP A 92 10.14 3.93 -2.31
C ASP A 92 9.73 3.42 -3.69
N GLU A 93 8.83 4.15 -4.36
CA GLU A 93 8.23 3.76 -5.64
C GLU A 93 9.02 4.18 -6.88
N ARG A 94 10.16 4.87 -6.75
CA ARG A 94 10.89 5.45 -7.91
C ARG A 94 11.26 4.46 -9.00
N TYR A 95 11.31 3.17 -8.69
CA TYR A 95 11.69 2.10 -9.61
C TYR A 95 10.62 1.02 -9.76
N THR A 96 9.40 1.25 -9.27
CA THR A 96 8.29 0.31 -9.41
C THR A 96 7.57 0.61 -10.72
N THR A 97 7.57 -0.35 -11.64
CA THR A 97 6.96 -0.19 -12.96
C THR A 97 5.88 -1.24 -13.13
N PRO A 98 4.58 -0.86 -13.17
CA PRO A 98 3.49 -1.82 -13.26
C PRO A 98 3.66 -2.74 -14.47
N THR A 99 3.93 -4.01 -14.19
CA THR A 99 4.15 -5.09 -15.16
C THR A 99 2.85 -5.75 -15.62
N ARG A 100 1.73 -5.49 -14.93
CA ARG A 100 0.41 -6.06 -15.23
C ARG A 100 -0.51 -5.05 -15.90
N THR A 101 -0.94 -5.36 -17.12
CA THR A 101 -1.85 -4.53 -17.92
C THR A 101 -3.29 -5.06 -17.98
N ASP A 102 -3.54 -6.23 -17.39
CA ASP A 102 -4.81 -6.96 -17.41
C ASP A 102 -5.79 -6.60 -16.28
N ILE A 103 -5.33 -5.79 -15.31
CA ILE A 103 -6.08 -5.40 -14.11
C ILE A 103 -6.13 -3.87 -13.98
N ASP A 104 -6.97 -3.38 -13.08
CA ASP A 104 -7.01 -1.96 -12.74
C ASP A 104 -5.59 -1.45 -12.38
N PRO A 105 -5.11 -0.34 -12.98
CA PRO A 105 -3.73 0.11 -12.81
C PRO A 105 -3.35 0.37 -11.34
N ASP A 106 -4.25 0.95 -10.55
CA ASP A 106 -3.99 1.24 -9.14
C ASP A 106 -3.83 -0.08 -8.35
N ALA A 107 -4.67 -1.08 -8.67
CA ALA A 107 -4.56 -2.40 -8.08
C ALA A 107 -3.29 -3.18 -8.53
N ALA A 108 -2.79 -2.91 -9.75
CA ALA A 108 -1.53 -3.47 -10.23
C ALA A 108 -0.33 -2.95 -9.45
N SER A 109 -0.26 -1.63 -9.26
CA SER A 109 0.77 -0.96 -8.46
C SER A 109 0.79 -1.50 -7.03
N ALA A 110 -0.38 -1.64 -6.41
CA ALA A 110 -0.49 -2.19 -5.06
C ALA A 110 0.10 -3.61 -4.95
N CYS A 111 -0.10 -4.47 -5.97
CA CYS A 111 0.51 -5.79 -5.99
C CYS A 111 2.04 -5.72 -6.09
N GLU A 112 2.57 -4.79 -6.87
CA GLU A 112 4.03 -4.60 -6.98
C GLU A 112 4.66 -4.14 -5.67
N ILE A 113 4.01 -3.23 -4.95
CA ILE A 113 4.44 -2.79 -3.63
C ILE A 113 4.61 -4.01 -2.71
N VAL A 114 3.63 -4.90 -2.67
CA VAL A 114 3.69 -6.12 -1.86
C VAL A 114 4.80 -7.06 -2.33
N ASN A 115 4.92 -7.30 -3.64
CA ASN A 115 5.94 -8.19 -4.20
C ASN A 115 7.35 -7.73 -3.85
N ILE A 116 7.62 -6.43 -4.04
CA ILE A 116 8.94 -5.85 -3.73
C ILE A 116 9.21 -5.94 -2.23
N TRP A 117 8.21 -5.64 -1.39
CA TRP A 117 8.37 -5.77 0.06
C TRP A 117 8.70 -7.21 0.46
N LEU A 118 7.99 -8.18 -0.09
CA LEU A 118 8.26 -9.60 0.16
C LEU A 118 9.68 -9.98 -0.29
N ASP A 119 10.12 -9.53 -1.46
CA ASP A 119 11.45 -9.88 -1.99
C ASP A 119 12.58 -9.24 -1.19
N LEU A 120 12.41 -8.00 -0.72
CA LEU A 120 13.38 -7.33 0.16
C LEU A 120 13.49 -8.01 1.53
N ASN A 121 12.40 -8.61 2.03
CA ASN A 121 12.35 -9.23 3.35
C ASN A 121 12.53 -10.76 3.33
N LYS A 122 12.55 -11.40 2.16
CA LYS A 122 12.87 -12.84 2.03
C LYS A 122 14.29 -13.21 2.45
N TYR A 123 15.21 -12.25 2.50
CA TYR A 123 16.63 -12.46 2.76
C TYR A 123 17.15 -11.81 4.05
N ASN A 124 16.26 -11.26 4.88
CA ASN A 124 16.58 -10.72 6.21
C ASN A 124 16.16 -11.70 7.30
#